data_AF-A0A251UJU1-F1
#
_entry.id   AF-A0A251UJU1-F1
#
_cell.length_a   1.000
_cell.length_b   1.000
_cell.length_c   1.000
_cell.angle_alpha   90.00
_cell.angle_beta   90.00
_cell.angle_gamma   90.00
#
_symmetry.space_group_name_H-M   'P 1'
#
loop_
_entity.id
_entity.type
_entity.pdbx_description
1 polymer ?
#
loop_
_entity_poly.entity_id
_entity_poly.type
_entity_poly.pdbx_seq_one_letter_code
_entity_poly.pdbx_strand_id
1 'polypeptide(L)' 'MEQRKAKGEGEQHGFINGSLARKAIKDLMARGAIRMVSAHTSQEIYTRATNT' A
#
# COMPACT_ATOMS: atom_id res chain seq x y z
N MET A 1 -6.81 3.42 37.93
CA MET A 1 -7.32 3.05 36.59
C MET A 1 -6.65 3.96 35.59
N GLU A 2 -5.44 3.60 35.16
CA GLU A 2 -4.60 4.44 34.31
C GLU A 2 -4.75 3.99 32.86
N GLN A 3 -5.36 4.85 32.06
CA GLN A 3 -5.53 4.64 30.63
C GLN A 3 -4.16 4.78 29.94
N ARG A 4 -3.52 3.66 29.62
CA ARG A 4 -2.37 3.66 28.71
C ARG A 4 -2.89 3.70 27.28
N LYS A 5 -2.97 4.91 26.73
CA LYS A 5 -3.16 5.13 25.29
C LYS A 5 -1.97 4.50 24.57
N ALA A 6 -2.18 3.35 23.94
CA ALA A 6 -1.20 2.74 23.06
C ALA A 6 -0.87 3.76 21.97
N LYS A 7 0.38 4.21 21.97
CA LYS A 7 0.93 5.09 20.94
C LYS A 7 0.89 4.27 19.65
N GLY A 8 -0.10 4.54 18.79
CA GLY A 8 -0.20 3.92 17.47
C GLY A 8 1.15 4.05 16.77
N GLU A 9 1.69 2.92 16.33
CA GLU A 9 2.95 2.87 15.59
C GLU A 9 2.86 3.85 14.42
N GLY A 10 3.81 4.78 14.38
CA GLY A 10 3.68 6.04 13.68
C GLY A 10 3.31 5.88 12.21
N GLU A 11 2.28 6.62 11.79
CA GLU A 11 2.05 6.97 10.40
C GLU A 11 3.20 7.86 9.92
N GLN A 12 4.32 7.23 9.56
CA GLN A 12 5.35 7.87 8.76
C GLN A 12 4.84 7.93 7.31
N HIS A 13 3.90 8.83 7.02
CA HIS A 13 3.63 9.18 5.64
C HIS A 13 4.68 10.21 5.17
N GLY A 14 5.93 9.75 5.10
CA GLY A 14 6.97 10.48 4.39
C GLY A 14 6.65 10.49 2.90
N PHE A 15 7.08 11.53 2.19
CA PHE A 15 6.93 11.62 0.74
C PHE A 15 7.63 10.42 0.08
N ILE A 16 6.85 9.44 -0.36
CA ILE A 16 7.38 8.32 -1.14
C ILE A 16 7.52 8.77 -2.60
N ASN A 17 8.72 8.66 -3.14
CA ASN A 17 8.94 8.94 -4.55
C ASN A 17 8.25 7.89 -5.44
N GLY A 18 7.88 8.29 -6.66
CA GLY A 18 7.14 7.40 -7.56
C GLY A 18 7.92 6.14 -7.95
N SER A 19 9.25 6.15 -7.93
CA SER A 19 10.04 4.95 -8.26
C SER A 19 9.99 3.91 -7.13
N LEU A 20 10.03 4.34 -5.87
CA LEU A 20 9.87 3.48 -4.69
C LEU A 20 8.44 2.94 -4.61
N ALA A 21 7.43 3.77 -4.88
CA ALA A 21 6.03 3.33 -4.95
C ALA A 21 5.84 2.20 -5.98
N ARG A 22 6.43 2.34 -7.19
CA ARG A 22 6.36 1.30 -8.23
C ARG A 22 7.05 0.00 -7.82
N LYS A 23 8.16 0.06 -7.08
CA LYS A 23 8.82 -1.14 -6.53
C LYS A 23 7.90 -1.84 -5.52
N ALA A 24 7.34 -1.10 -4.57
CA ALA A 24 6.42 -1.63 -3.58
C ALA A 24 5.16 -2.25 -4.22
N ILE A 25 4.60 -1.62 -5.25
CA ILE A 25 3.46 -2.17 -6.01
C ILE A 25 3.81 -3.53 -6.62
N LYS A 26 5.00 -3.68 -7.24
CA LYS A 26 5.45 -4.97 -7.79
C LYS A 26 5.57 -6.05 -6.72
N ASP A 27 6.13 -5.72 -5.56
CA ASP A 27 6.28 -6.65 -4.44
C ASP A 27 4.90 -7.07 -3.87
N LEU A 28 3.96 -6.13 -3.74
CA LEU A 28 2.61 -6.40 -3.27
C LEU A 28 1.80 -7.26 -4.26
N MET A 29 1.98 -7.03 -5.57
CA MET A 29 1.40 -7.88 -6.63
C MET A 29 1.98 -9.29 -6.57
N ALA A 30 3.30 -9.44 -6.40
CA ALA A 30 3.95 -10.76 -6.30
C ALA A 30 3.48 -11.56 -5.07
N ARG A 31 3.17 -10.87 -3.97
CA ARG A 31 2.57 -11.47 -2.77
C ARG A 31 1.07 -11.78 -2.92
N GLY A 32 0.43 -11.35 -4.00
CA GLY A 32 -1.02 -11.47 -4.19
C GLY A 32 -1.86 -10.59 -3.26
N ALA A 33 -1.25 -9.59 -2.61
CA ALA A 33 -1.94 -8.71 -1.65
C ALA A 33 -2.81 -7.64 -2.33
N ILE A 34 -2.47 -7.29 -3.58
CA ILE A 34 -3.21 -6.36 -4.43
C ILE A 34 -3.36 -6.96 -5.84
N ARG A 35 -4.32 -6.45 -6.60
CA ARG A 35 -4.55 -6.80 -8.00
C ARG A 35 -4.72 -5.55 -8.84
N MET A 36 -4.24 -5.61 -10.07
CA MET A 36 -4.44 -4.56 -11.06
C MET A 36 -5.90 -4.56 -11.53
N VAL A 37 -6.49 -3.37 -11.64
CA VAL A 37 -7.84 -3.18 -12.16
C VAL A 37 -7.79 -2.63 -13.58
N SER A 38 -6.96 -1.62 -13.80
CA SER A 38 -6.81 -0.99 -15.10
C SER A 38 -5.42 -0.38 -15.22
N ALA A 39 -4.87 -0.40 -16.44
CA ALA A 39 -3.59 0.21 -16.78
C ALA A 39 -3.77 1.10 -18.01
N HIS A 40 -3.44 2.38 -17.85
CA HIS A 40 -3.25 3.35 -18.92
C HIS A 40 -1.81 3.87 -18.80
N THR A 41 -1.18 4.21 -19.92
CA THR A 41 0.10 4.91 -20.02
C THR A 41 0.35 6.03 -19.00
N SER A 42 -0.69 6.77 -18.58
CA SER A 42 -0.59 7.86 -17.59
C SER A 42 -0.98 7.45 -16.17
N GLN A 43 -1.68 6.33 -15.99
CA GLN A 43 -2.25 5.96 -14.70
C GLN A 43 -2.47 4.45 -14.59
N GLU A 44 -2.02 3.89 -13.47
CA GLU A 44 -2.23 2.49 -13.09
C GLU A 44 -3.11 2.46 -11.84
N ILE A 45 -4.17 1.64 -11.85
CA ILE A 45 -5.14 1.53 -10.76
C ILE A 45 -5.10 0.12 -10.19
N TYR A 46 -4.87 0.03 -8.89
CA TYR A 46 -4.80 -1.23 -8.13
C TYR A 46 -5.87 -1.27 -7.04
N THR A 47 -6.30 -2.48 -6.69
CA THR A 47 -7.21 -2.71 -5.56
C THR A 47 -6.65 -3.78 -4.65
N ARG A 48 -7.05 -3.74 -3.38
CA ARG A 48 -6.72 -4.78 -2.42
C ARG A 48 -7.30 -6.13 -2.86
N ALA A 49 -6.52 -7.19 -2.75
CA ALA A 49 -7.02 -8.54 -2.88
C ALA A 49 -7.80 -8.94 -1.61
N THR A 50 -9.00 -9.48 -1.78
CA THR A 50 -9.82 -10.04 -0.70
C THR A 50 -9.85 -11.55 -0.86
N ASN A 51 -9.63 -12.30 0.22
CA ASN A 51 -9.80 -13.75 0.21
C ASN A 51 -11.26 -14.08 -0.16
N THR A 52 -11.45 -14.84 -1.24
CA THR A 52 -12.69 -15.55 -1.55
C THR A 52 -12.52 -17.01 -1.20
#